data_AF-A0A740AYF3-F1
#
_entry.id   AF-A0A740AYF3-F1
#
_cell.length_a   1.000
_cell.length_b   1.000
_cell.length_c   1.000
_cell.angle_alpha   90.00
_cell.angle_beta   90.00
_cell.angle_gamma   90.00
#
_symmetry.space_group_name_H-M   'P 1'
#
loop_
_entity.id
_entity.type
_entity.pdbx_description
1 polymer ?
#
loop_
_entity_poly.entity_id
_entity_poly.type
_entity_poly.pdbx_seq_one_letter_code
_entity_poly.pdbx_strand_id
1 'polypeptide(L)'
;RILWRLGIRLPPLPFMPFWQVAVLTGGLWGTSWGCAMWFIYWGPSGMVAGEAIIISITGGFLFGLLTASFHWWRRKVNRLPPWDDV
;
A
#
# COMPACT_ATOMS: atom_id res chain seq x y z
N ARG A 1 -13.19 6.81 8.57
CA ARG A 1 -14.62 7.08 8.24
C ARG A 1 -14.83 8.12 7.12
N ILE A 2 -13.80 8.84 6.64
CA ILE A 2 -13.96 9.82 5.54
C ILE A 2 -14.51 9.14 4.26
N LEU A 3 -13.94 8.01 3.85
CA LEU A 3 -14.43 7.24 2.69
C LEU A 3 -15.90 6.83 2.83
N TRP A 4 -16.34 6.44 4.02
CA TRP A 4 -17.74 6.06 4.28
C TRP A 4 -18.68 7.27 4.20
N ARG A 5 -18.21 8.45 4.61
CA ARG A 5 -18.96 9.70 4.43
C ARG A 5 -19.09 10.10 2.95
N LEU A 6 -18.19 9.61 2.10
CA LEU A 6 -18.24 9.76 0.63
C LEU A 6 -19.02 8.63 -0.06
N GLY A 7 -19.71 7.76 0.69
CA GLY A 7 -20.48 6.63 0.13
C GLY A 7 -19.64 5.40 -0.24
N ILE A 8 -18.31 5.46 -0.11
CA ILE A 8 -17.39 4.37 -0.43
C ILE A 8 -17.28 3.46 0.79
N ARG A 9 -17.97 2.31 0.77
CA ARG A 9 -17.92 1.29 1.83
C ARG A 9 -16.70 0.38 1.67
N LEU A 10 -15.50 0.94 1.78
CA LEU A 10 -14.28 0.14 1.83
C LEU A 10 -14.07 -0.40 3.26
N PRO A 11 -13.80 -1.72 3.44
CA PRO A 11 -13.43 -2.26 4.74
C PRO A 11 -12.11 -1.67 5.22
N PRO A 12 -11.89 -1.51 6.54
CA PRO A 12 -10.59 -1.10 7.07
C PRO A 12 -9.50 -2.13 6.72
N LEU A 13 -8.23 -1.71 6.63
CA LEU A 13 -7.09 -2.56 6.23
C LEU A 13 -7.01 -3.95 6.89
N PRO A 14 -7.26 -4.11 8.21
CA PRO A 14 -7.25 -5.43 8.85
C PRO A 14 -8.33 -6.41 8.34
N PHE A 15 -9.39 -5.89 7.72
CA PHE A 15 -10.53 -6.67 7.24
C PHE A 15 -10.49 -6.91 5.73
N MET A 16 -9.62 -6.23 5.00
CA MET A 16 -9.40 -6.48 3.57
C MET A 16 -8.69 -7.84 3.33
N PRO A 17 -8.96 -8.52 2.20
CA PRO A 17 -8.14 -9.62 1.70
C PRO A 17 -6.67 -9.22 1.53
N PHE A 18 -5.77 -10.18 1.74
CA PHE A 18 -4.32 -9.95 1.69
C PHE A 18 -3.86 -9.23 0.41
N TRP A 19 -4.35 -9.67 -0.76
CA TRP A 19 -3.95 -9.09 -2.04
C TRP A 19 -4.43 -7.64 -2.20
N GLN A 20 -5.61 -7.29 -1.66
CA GLN A 20 -6.14 -5.93 -1.71
C GLN A 20 -5.28 -5.00 -0.86
N VAL A 21 -4.89 -5.45 0.34
CA VAL A 21 -3.95 -4.69 1.19
C VAL A 21 -2.63 -4.51 0.45
N ALA A 22 -2.04 -5.58 -0.07
CA ALA A 22 -0.73 -5.53 -0.72
C ALA A 22 -0.71 -4.60 -1.94
N VAL A 23 -1.70 -4.69 -2.83
CA VAL A 23 -1.78 -3.85 -4.03
C VAL A 23 -2.07 -2.40 -3.67
N LEU A 24 -3.00 -2.16 -2.73
CA LEU A 24 -3.40 -0.80 -2.37
C LEU A 24 -2.29 -0.05 -1.63
N THR A 25 -1.71 -0.65 -0.59
CA THR A 25 -0.65 0.01 0.19
C THR A 25 0.65 0.07 -0.61
N GLY A 26 0.98 -1.00 -1.34
CA GLY A 26 2.17 -1.05 -2.18
C GLY A 26 2.12 -0.08 -3.36
N GLY A 27 0.98 -0.02 -4.06
CA GLY A 27 0.78 0.91 -5.18
C GLY A 27 0.79 2.38 -4.73
N LEU A 28 0.10 2.70 -3.64
CA LEU A 28 0.12 4.06 -3.08
C LEU A 28 1.53 4.46 -2.65
N TRP A 29 2.21 3.60 -1.90
CA TRP A 29 3.57 3.87 -1.42
C TRP A 29 4.56 4.02 -2.58
N GLY A 30 4.61 3.04 -3.48
CA GLY A 30 5.52 3.04 -4.62
C GLY A 30 5.33 4.27 -5.51
N THR A 31 4.08 4.65 -5.78
CA THR A 31 3.78 5.85 -6.57
C THR A 31 4.15 7.13 -5.81
N SER A 32 3.68 7.29 -4.57
CA SER A 32 3.90 8.53 -3.83
C SER A 32 5.38 8.77 -3.53
N TRP A 33 6.09 7.73 -3.09
CA TRP A 33 7.52 7.81 -2.78
C TRP A 33 8.35 7.94 -4.05
N GLY A 34 8.04 7.17 -5.10
CA GLY A 34 8.71 7.26 -6.39
C GLY A 34 8.59 8.66 -7.02
N CYS A 35 7.38 9.23 -7.02
CA CYS A 35 7.17 10.60 -7.47
C CYS A 35 7.92 11.62 -6.61
N ALA A 36 7.87 11.50 -5.28
CA ALA A 36 8.59 12.40 -4.40
C ALA A 36 10.11 12.36 -4.67
N MET A 37 10.69 11.16 -4.74
CA MET A 37 12.12 10.98 -5.01
C MET A 37 12.51 11.47 -6.40
N TRP A 38 11.65 11.30 -7.41
CA TRP A 38 11.89 11.82 -8.75
C TRP A 38 12.09 13.34 -8.74
N PHE A 39 11.19 14.09 -8.10
CA PHE A 39 11.27 15.55 -8.07
C PHE A 39 12.34 16.10 -7.13
N ILE A 40 12.64 15.39 -6.03
CA ILE A 40 13.57 15.88 -4.99
C ILE A 40 15.02 15.51 -5.31
N TYR A 41 15.27 14.31 -5.83
CA TYR A 41 16.61 13.74 -5.87
C TYR A 41 16.95 13.07 -7.21
N TRP A 42 16.20 12.07 -7.65
CA TRP A 42 16.57 11.23 -8.80
C TRP A 42 16.57 11.99 -10.13
N GLY A 43 15.55 12.81 -10.38
CA GLY A 43 15.51 13.64 -11.59
C GLY A 43 16.70 14.62 -11.63
N PRO A 44 16.91 15.44 -10.59
CA PRO A 44 18.07 16.34 -10.50
C PRO A 44 19.43 15.64 -10.53
N SER A 45 19.54 14.41 -10.04
CA SER A 45 20.79 13.64 -10.07
C SER A 45 21.09 13.01 -11.44
N GLY A 46 20.21 13.19 -12.44
CA GLY A 46 20.36 12.60 -13.76
C GLY A 46 20.06 11.10 -13.83
N MET A 47 19.33 10.55 -12.85
CA MET A 47 18.92 9.15 -12.86
C MET A 47 18.00 8.87 -14.04
N VAL A 48 18.18 7.70 -14.67
CA VAL A 48 17.33 7.28 -15.78
C VAL A 48 15.93 6.93 -15.26
N ALA A 49 14.89 7.43 -15.94
CA ALA A 49 13.49 7.21 -15.53
C ALA A 49 13.13 5.72 -15.37
N GLY A 50 13.68 4.85 -16.21
CA GLY A 50 13.50 3.41 -16.10
C GLY A 50 13.98 2.82 -14.77
N GLU A 51 15.13 3.28 -14.26
CA GLU A 51 15.67 2.85 -12.96
C GLU A 51 14.76 3.30 -11.82
N ALA A 52 14.32 4.56 -11.85
CA ALA A 52 13.40 5.11 -10.87
C ALA A 52 12.07 4.32 -10.82
N ILE A 53 11.53 3.94 -11.98
CA ILE A 53 10.32 3.10 -12.07
C ILE A 53 10.55 1.72 -11.45
N ILE A 54 11.66 1.04 -11.80
CA ILE A 54 11.97 -0.29 -11.27
C ILE A 54 12.12 -0.24 -9.74
N ILE A 55 12.83 0.76 -9.21
CA ILE A 55 13.04 0.94 -7.77
C ILE A 55 11.70 1.21 -7.08
N SER A 56 10.85 2.07 -7.66
CA SER A 56 9.54 2.41 -7.11
C SER A 56 8.59 1.21 -7.08
N ILE A 57 8.53 0.43 -8.15
CA ILE A 57 7.72 -0.80 -8.23
C ILE A 57 8.22 -1.83 -7.22
N THR A 58 9.53 -2.05 -7.15
CA THR A 58 10.13 -3.04 -6.24
C THR A 58 9.88 -2.64 -4.78
N GLY A 59 10.12 -1.37 -4.44
CA GLY A 59 9.87 -0.84 -3.10
C GLY A 59 8.40 -0.88 -2.72
N GLY A 60 7.50 -0.50 -3.65
CA GLY A 60 6.06 -0.62 -3.48
C GLY A 60 5.60 -2.06 -3.24
N PHE A 61 6.09 -3.00 -4.03
CA PHE A 61 5.78 -4.43 -3.88
C PHE A 61 6.21 -4.97 -2.51
N LEU A 62 7.45 -4.72 -2.09
CA LEU A 62 7.96 -5.17 -0.78
C LEU A 62 7.19 -4.53 0.38
N PHE A 63 6.93 -3.22 0.30
CA PHE A 63 6.14 -2.52 1.30
C PHE A 63 4.70 -3.06 1.39
N GLY A 64 4.07 -3.32 0.24
CA GLY A 64 2.76 -3.94 0.13
C GLY A 64 2.72 -5.32 0.81
N LEU A 65 3.69 -6.18 0.54
CA LEU A 65 3.78 -7.50 1.16
C LEU A 65 4.00 -7.43 2.67
N LEU A 66 4.86 -6.54 3.14
CA LEU A 66 5.12 -6.36 4.58
C LEU A 66 3.88 -5.86 5.32
N THR A 67 3.21 -4.85 4.78
CA THR A 67 1.98 -4.30 5.38
C THR A 67 0.83 -5.32 5.35
N ALA A 68 0.65 -6.04 4.24
CA ALA A 68 -0.34 -7.11 4.14
C ALA A 68 -0.06 -8.25 5.14
N SER A 69 1.21 -8.65 5.30
CA SER A 69 1.63 -9.67 6.26
C SER A 69 1.37 -9.21 7.71
N PHE A 70 1.69 -7.95 8.02
CA PHE A 70 1.41 -7.37 9.33
C PHE A 70 -0.09 -7.33 9.65
N HIS A 71 -0.92 -6.90 8.70
CA HIS A 71 -2.37 -6.85 8.88
C HIS A 71 -2.99 -8.25 8.98
N TRP A 72 -2.49 -9.22 8.20
CA TRP A 72 -2.89 -10.62 8.29
C TRP A 72 -2.52 -11.22 9.66
N TRP A 73 -1.31 -10.98 10.14
CA TRP A 73 -0.88 -11.43 11.47
C TRP A 73 -1.75 -10.82 12.57
N ARG A 74 -2.02 -9.51 12.52
CA ARG A 74 -2.92 -8.84 13.46
C ARG A 74 -4.33 -9.41 13.43
N ARG A 75 -4.85 -9.73 12.25
CA ARG A 75 -6.16 -10.39 12.10
C ARG A 75 -6.19 -11.73 12.83
N LYS A 76 -5.13 -12.55 12.65
CA LYS A 76 -5.00 -13.88 13.26
C LYS A 76 -4.87 -13.81 14.79
N VAL A 77 -4.01 -12.93 15.30
CA VAL A 77 -3.77 -12.79 16.76
C VAL A 77 -5.00 -12.22 17.47
N ASN A 78 -5.71 -11.27 16.86
CA ASN A 78 -6.89 -10.66 17.47
C ASN A 78 -8.21 -11.38 17.16
N ARG A 79 -8.18 -12.51 16.44
CA ARG A 79 -9.36 -13.30 16.05
C ARG A 79 -10.49 -12.44 15.46
N LEU A 80 -10.13 -11.49 14.61
CA LEU A 80 -11.11 -10.54 14.06
C LEU A 80 -12.15 -11.29 13.22
N PRO A 81 -13.45 -11.01 13.41
CA PRO A 81 -14.49 -11.59 12.57
C PRO A 81 -14.36 -11.09 11.12
N PRO A 82 -14.99 -11.79 10.15
CA PRO A 82 -15.22 -11.26 8.81
C PRO A 82 -15.86 -9.87 8.86
N TRP A 83 -15.56 -9.03 7.86
CA TRP A 83 -16.11 -7.66 7.79
C TRP A 83 -17.63 -7.63 7.74
N ASP A 84 -18.24 -8.60 7.06
CA ASP A 84 -19.70 -8.66 6.88
C ASP A 84 -20.44 -8.97 8.20
N ASP A 85 -19.70 -9.43 9.23
CA ASP A 85 -20.23 -9.73 10.57
C ASP A 85 -20.03 -8.54 11.55
N VAL A 86 -19.56 -7.37 11.09
CA VAL A 86 -19.27 -6.16 11.89
C VAL A 86 -20.16 -4.99 11.48
#